data_AF-A0A2S9FI53-F1
#
_entry.id   AF-A0A2S9FI53-F1
#
_cell.length_a   1.000
_cell.length_b   1.000
_cell.length_c   1.000
_cell.angle_alpha   90.00
_cell.angle_beta   90.00
_cell.angle_gamma   90.00
#
_symmetry.space_group_name_H-M   'P 1'
#
loop_
_entity.id
_entity.type
_entity.pdbx_description
1 polymer ?
#
loop_
_entity_poly.entity_id
_entity_poly.type
_entity_poly.pdbx_seq_one_letter_code
_entity_poly.pdbx_strand_id
1 'polypeptide(L)'
;MRPNMIIDAGSEIPGEEDEWFGCDLTLGGDAVIHVVGPTPRCVMTTVAQPGLPRDPGVLKAIAGIGRREIGTLGQFACAGSYAEVVTPGVVRSGDAVTVERVEPREGALAATISMMSAAMAAGD
;
A
#
# COMPACT_ATOMS: atom_id res chain seq x y z
N MET A 1 2.33 -6.88 10.58
CA MET A 1 2.28 -6.11 9.31
C MET A 1 3.17 -4.87 9.26
N ARG A 2 3.58 -4.31 10.41
CA ARG A 2 4.48 -3.13 10.49
C ARG A 2 4.10 -1.97 9.54
N PRO A 3 2.81 -1.59 9.43
CA PRO A 3 2.47 -0.38 8.69
C PRO A 3 3.05 0.85 9.41
N ASN A 4 3.29 1.91 8.65
CA ASN A 4 3.61 3.22 9.22
C ASN A 4 2.33 3.97 9.65
N MET A 5 1.24 3.75 8.92
CA MET A 5 -0.06 4.38 9.15
C MET A 5 -1.17 3.33 9.03
N ILE A 6 -2.18 3.46 9.88
CA ILE A 6 -3.42 2.70 9.80
C ILE A 6 -4.53 3.74 9.62
N ILE A 7 -5.30 3.58 8.56
CA ILE A 7 -6.41 4.47 8.23
C ILE A 7 -7.69 3.69 8.46
N ASP A 8 -8.58 4.24 9.29
CA ASP A 8 -9.95 3.76 9.39
C ASP A 8 -10.78 4.47 8.33
N ALA A 9 -11.14 3.76 7.26
CA ALA A 9 -11.92 4.31 6.17
C ALA A 9 -13.39 4.58 6.56
N GLY A 10 -13.91 3.83 7.56
CA GLY A 10 -15.32 3.88 7.94
C GLY A 10 -16.25 3.86 6.72
N SER A 11 -17.30 4.69 6.77
CA SER A 11 -18.16 4.99 5.61
C SER A 11 -17.89 6.36 4.99
N GLU A 12 -16.94 7.12 5.55
CA GLU A 12 -16.70 8.53 5.21
C GLU A 12 -15.60 8.67 4.14
N ILE A 13 -14.67 7.72 4.09
CA ILE A 13 -13.62 7.67 3.06
C ILE A 13 -14.09 6.74 1.93
N PRO A 14 -14.19 7.23 0.69
CA PRO A 14 -14.68 6.43 -0.42
C PRO A 14 -13.66 5.37 -0.87
N GLY A 15 -14.18 4.21 -1.28
CA GLY A 15 -13.41 3.12 -1.88
C GLY A 15 -12.66 2.25 -0.87
N GLU A 16 -12.32 1.04 -1.30
CA GLU A 16 -11.42 0.15 -0.58
C GLU A 16 -9.95 0.55 -0.78
N GLU A 17 -9.04 -0.04 0.02
CA GLU A 17 -7.61 0.26 0.01
C GLU A 17 -6.97 0.19 -1.39
N ASP A 18 -7.42 -0.73 -2.25
CA ASP A 18 -6.90 -0.89 -3.61
C ASP A 18 -7.44 0.18 -4.58
N GLU A 19 -8.61 0.77 -4.31
CA GLU A 19 -9.19 1.82 -5.15
C GLU A 19 -8.46 3.15 -4.99
N TRP A 20 -7.63 3.26 -3.94
CA TRP A 20 -6.79 4.42 -3.68
C TRP A 20 -5.52 4.43 -4.54
N PHE A 21 -5.18 3.38 -5.29
CA PHE A 21 -4.02 3.43 -6.20
C PHE A 21 -4.15 4.58 -7.20
N GLY A 22 -3.09 5.39 -7.32
CA GLY A 22 -3.08 6.61 -8.13
C GLY A 22 -3.82 7.79 -7.50
N CYS A 23 -4.30 7.68 -6.26
CA CYS A 23 -4.92 8.78 -5.53
C CYS A 23 -3.91 9.46 -4.60
N ASP A 24 -4.14 10.75 -4.37
CA ASP A 24 -3.54 11.50 -3.28
C ASP A 24 -4.43 11.39 -2.04
N LEU A 25 -3.82 11.12 -0.89
CA LEU A 25 -4.43 11.20 0.42
C LEU A 25 -3.89 12.42 1.14
N THR A 26 -4.77 13.37 1.41
CA THR A 26 -4.47 14.50 2.29
C THR A 26 -4.74 14.08 3.73
N LEU A 27 -3.75 14.26 4.59
CA LEU A 27 -3.74 13.83 5.98
C LEU A 27 -3.73 15.05 6.90
N GLY A 28 -4.81 15.26 7.63
CA GLY A 28 -4.96 16.39 8.55
C GLY A 28 -5.00 17.73 7.81
N GLY A 29 -3.96 18.54 7.97
CA GLY A 29 -3.87 19.89 7.40
C GLY A 29 -3.37 19.89 5.96
N ASP A 30 -2.08 19.60 5.77
CA ASP A 30 -1.34 19.85 4.52
C ASP A 30 -0.43 18.70 4.08
N ALA A 31 -0.27 17.65 4.89
CA ALA A 31 0.54 16.49 4.51
C ALA A 31 -0.19 15.70 3.42
N VAL A 32 0.52 15.41 2.32
CA VAL A 32 -0.04 14.65 1.19
C VAL A 32 0.85 13.46 0.89
N ILE A 33 0.24 12.28 0.79
CA ILE A 33 0.88 11.08 0.26
C ILE A 33 0.18 10.64 -1.02
N HIS A 34 0.93 10.10 -1.97
CA HIS A 34 0.39 9.49 -3.18
C HIS A 34 0.47 7.97 -3.07
N VAL A 35 -0.67 7.29 -3.19
CA VAL A 35 -0.76 5.84 -3.01
C VAL A 35 -0.38 5.15 -4.33
N VAL A 36 0.71 4.39 -4.31
CA VAL A 36 1.37 3.90 -5.53
C VAL A 36 0.96 2.48 -5.91
N GLY A 37 0.77 1.59 -4.93
CA GLY A 37 0.49 0.20 -5.24
C GLY A 37 0.42 -0.72 -4.04
N PRO A 38 0.09 -2.01 -4.27
CA PRO A 38 -0.10 -2.99 -3.22
C PRO A 38 1.22 -3.35 -2.55
N THR A 39 1.14 -3.77 -1.28
CA THR A 39 2.30 -4.21 -0.51
C THR A 39 2.39 -5.74 -0.46
N PRO A 40 3.26 -6.38 -1.26
CA PRO A 40 3.50 -7.82 -1.17
C PRO A 40 4.07 -8.20 0.20
N ARG A 41 3.51 -9.24 0.79
CA ARG A 41 3.86 -9.72 2.13
C ARG A 41 4.66 -11.01 2.04
N CYS A 42 5.69 -11.10 2.87
CA CYS A 42 6.55 -12.26 2.96
C CYS A 42 6.33 -13.02 4.27
N VAL A 43 7.09 -14.10 4.46
CA VAL A 43 7.08 -14.96 5.65
C VAL A 43 7.25 -14.20 6.97
N MET A 44 7.81 -12.98 6.95
CA MET A 44 7.95 -12.14 8.14
C MET A 44 6.61 -11.84 8.82
N THR A 45 5.49 -11.92 8.09
CA THR A 45 4.13 -11.86 8.66
C THR A 45 3.81 -12.98 9.65
N THR A 46 4.49 -14.11 9.54
CA THR A 46 4.21 -15.33 10.33
C THR A 46 4.99 -15.39 11.63
N VAL A 47 5.96 -14.50 11.83
CA VAL A 47 6.84 -14.49 13.02
C VAL A 47 6.04 -14.03 14.24
N ALA A 48 6.31 -14.64 15.40
CA ALA A 48 5.70 -14.28 16.68
C ALA A 48 5.79 -12.78 16.96
N GLN A 49 4.73 -12.24 17.58
CA GLN A 49 4.63 -10.83 18.00
C GLN A 49 4.37 -10.79 19.52
N PRO A 50 4.54 -9.65 20.20
CA PRO A 50 4.15 -9.52 21.60
C PRO A 50 2.68 -9.96 21.80
N GLY A 51 2.48 -10.98 22.64
CA GLY A 51 1.15 -11.54 22.92
C GLY A 51 0.58 -12.49 21.86
N LEU A 52 1.28 -12.76 20.75
CA LEU A 52 0.82 -13.66 19.67
C LEU A 52 1.92 -14.64 19.25
N PRO A 53 1.65 -15.96 19.20
CA PRO A 53 2.63 -16.94 18.76
C PRO A 53 2.94 -16.81 17.27
N ARG A 54 4.00 -17.50 16.83
CA ARG A 54 4.27 -17.69 15.40
C ARG A 54 3.05 -18.38 14.75
N ASP A 55 2.57 -17.85 13.63
CA ASP A 55 1.45 -18.43 12.90
C ASP A 55 1.71 -18.42 11.38
N PRO A 56 2.05 -19.59 10.79
CA PRO A 56 2.19 -19.76 9.34
C PRO A 56 0.88 -19.50 8.56
N GLY A 57 -0.27 -19.62 9.21
CA GLY A 57 -1.59 -19.42 8.63
C GLY A 57 -1.85 -17.98 8.20
N VAL A 58 -1.17 -16.99 8.81
CA VAL A 58 -1.33 -15.56 8.48
C VAL A 58 -1.04 -15.29 7.01
N LEU A 59 0.09 -15.75 6.48
CA LEU A 59 0.43 -15.51 5.08
C LEU A 59 -0.52 -16.25 4.12
N LYS A 60 -0.99 -17.45 4.52
CA LYS A 60 -1.99 -18.21 3.75
C LYS A 60 -3.34 -17.48 3.71
N ALA A 61 -3.75 -16.89 4.83
CA ALA A 61 -4.97 -16.09 4.91
C ALA A 61 -4.88 -14.85 4.02
N ILE A 62 -3.76 -14.12 4.08
CA ILE A 62 -3.50 -12.98 3.18
C ILE A 62 -3.55 -13.44 1.72
N ALA A 63 -2.92 -14.56 1.36
CA ALA A 63 -2.96 -15.08 0.00
C ALA A 63 -4.38 -15.47 -0.47
N GLY A 64 -5.27 -15.82 0.46
CA GLY A 64 -6.65 -16.20 0.16
C GLY A 64 -7.56 -15.04 -0.23
N ILE A 65 -7.28 -13.83 0.26
CA ILE A 65 -8.13 -12.63 0.04
C ILE A 65 -7.41 -11.50 -0.71
N GLY A 66 -6.09 -11.45 -0.60
CA GLY A 66 -5.23 -10.35 -1.02
C GLY A 66 -4.30 -10.70 -2.18
N ARG A 67 -4.64 -11.68 -3.01
CA ARG A 67 -3.80 -12.00 -4.18
C ARG A 67 -3.90 -10.90 -5.23
N ARG A 68 -2.76 -10.33 -5.63
CA ARG A 68 -2.66 -9.26 -6.63
C ARG A 68 -1.54 -9.56 -7.61
N GLU A 69 -1.76 -9.23 -8.87
CA GLU A 69 -0.74 -9.21 -9.91
C GLU A 69 0.06 -7.91 -9.81
N ILE A 70 1.39 -8.01 -9.77
CA ILE A 70 2.29 -6.87 -9.67
C ILE A 70 3.16 -6.85 -10.92
N GLY A 71 2.60 -6.33 -12.02
CA GLY A 71 3.26 -6.29 -13.32
C GLY A 71 3.85 -7.65 -13.70
N THR A 72 5.06 -7.63 -14.24
CA THR A 72 5.81 -8.84 -14.63
C THR A 72 6.37 -9.65 -13.46
N LEU A 73 6.27 -9.16 -12.22
CA LEU A 73 6.72 -9.90 -11.04
C LEU A 73 5.79 -11.08 -10.71
N GLY A 74 4.57 -11.08 -11.26
CA GLY A 74 3.58 -12.12 -11.08
C GLY A 74 2.63 -11.86 -9.89
N GLN A 75 2.04 -12.94 -9.36
CA GLN A 75 1.04 -12.84 -8.29
C GLN A 75 1.65 -12.96 -6.89
N PHE A 76 1.28 -12.02 -6.03
CA PHE A 76 1.72 -11.98 -4.63
C PHE A 76 0.55 -11.94 -3.67
N ALA A 77 0.79 -12.40 -2.44
CA ALA A 77 -0.10 -12.16 -1.31
C ALA A 77 0.14 -10.73 -0.79
N CYS A 78 -0.84 -9.85 -0.95
CA CYS A 78 -0.74 -8.44 -0.64
C CYS A 78 -1.71 -8.04 0.48
N ALA A 79 -1.29 -7.08 1.30
CA ALA A 79 -2.13 -6.43 2.30
C ALA A 79 -1.50 -5.09 2.66
N GLY A 80 -2.20 -3.97 2.60
CA GLY A 80 -1.61 -2.64 2.75
C GLY A 80 -1.13 -2.07 1.41
N SER A 81 -1.01 -0.76 1.37
CA SER A 81 -0.52 0.00 0.22
C SER A 81 0.78 0.75 0.52
N TYR A 82 1.66 0.84 -0.46
CA TYR A 82 2.79 1.75 -0.41
C TYR A 82 2.38 3.12 -0.94
N ALA A 83 2.93 4.16 -0.32
CA ALA A 83 2.71 5.53 -0.71
C ALA A 83 4.01 6.31 -0.70
N GLU A 84 4.09 7.34 -1.54
CA GLU A 84 5.18 8.32 -1.54
C GLU A 84 4.72 9.62 -0.89
N VAL A 85 5.64 10.34 -0.23
CA VAL A 85 5.33 11.66 0.32
C VAL A 85 5.40 12.68 -0.81
N VAL A 86 4.26 13.31 -1.10
CA VAL A 86 4.15 14.40 -2.08
C VAL A 86 4.44 15.74 -1.39
N THR A 87 3.74 16.00 -0.29
CA THR A 87 3.91 17.19 0.54
C THR A 87 4.24 16.76 1.96
N PRO A 88 5.46 17.03 2.46
CA PRO A 88 5.81 16.72 3.84
C PRO A 88 4.98 17.54 4.83
N GLY A 89 4.61 16.94 5.95
CA GLY A 89 3.89 17.61 7.03
C GLY A 89 3.83 16.77 8.30
N VAL A 90 3.20 17.29 9.35
CA VAL A 90 3.02 16.58 10.61
C VAL A 90 1.64 15.94 10.63
N VAL A 91 1.61 14.61 10.77
CA VAL A 91 0.38 13.83 10.89
C VAL A 91 0.23 13.35 12.33
N ARG A 92 -1.00 13.39 12.86
CA ARG A 92 -1.38 12.91 14.19
C ARG A 92 -2.51 11.89 14.10
N SER A 93 -2.60 11.02 15.09
CA SER A 93 -3.76 10.12 15.22
C SER A 93 -5.04 10.93 15.39
N GLY A 94 -6.06 10.58 14.62
CA GLY A 94 -7.35 11.29 14.60
C GLY A 94 -7.44 12.42 13.57
N ASP A 95 -6.36 12.71 12.84
CA ASP A 95 -6.42 13.61 11.70
C ASP A 95 -7.36 13.05 10.63
N ALA A 96 -8.17 13.94 10.03
CA ALA A 96 -9.05 13.59 8.93
C ALA A 96 -8.24 13.17 7.70
N VAL A 97 -8.80 12.25 6.91
CA VAL A 97 -8.18 11.80 5.66
C VAL A 97 -9.18 12.02 4.54
N THR A 98 -8.73 12.67 3.46
CA THR A 98 -9.50 12.83 2.23
C THR A 98 -8.75 12.20 1.07
N VAL A 99 -9.48 11.58 0.16
CA VAL A 99 -8.94 10.88 -1.01
C VAL A 99 -9.32 11.66 -2.27
N GLU A 100 -8.34 11.93 -3.12
CA GLU A 100 -8.54 12.57 -4.42
C GLU A 100 -7.84 11.77 -5.52
N ARG A 101 -8.57 11.40 -6.58
CA ARG A 101 -7.95 10.84 -7.78
C ARG A 101 -7.26 11.96 -8.54
N VAL A 102 -5.97 11.81 -8.77
CA VAL A 102 -5.14 12.79 -9.47
C VAL A 102 -4.63 12.24 -10.79
N GLU A 103 -4.10 13.13 -11.64
CA GLU A 103 -3.33 12.69 -12.80
C GLU A 103 -2.07 11.92 -12.35
N PRO A 104 -1.62 10.91 -13.11
CA PRO A 104 -0.47 10.08 -12.74
C PRO A 104 0.77 10.92 -12.41
N ARG A 105 1.34 10.72 -11.22
CA ARG A 105 2.56 11.40 -10.79
C ARG A 105 3.79 10.67 -11.31
N GLU A 106 4.75 11.39 -11.88
CA GLU A 106 6.12 10.90 -12.14
C GLU A 106 6.94 10.95 -10.84
N GLY A 107 6.54 10.16 -9.84
CA GLY A 107 7.24 10.01 -8.57
C GLY A 107 8.29 8.91 -8.61
N ALA A 108 9.32 8.97 -7.76
CA ALA A 108 10.42 7.99 -7.77
C ALA A 108 9.93 6.56 -7.48
N LEU A 109 8.91 6.39 -6.63
CA LEU A 109 8.35 5.08 -6.33
C LEU A 109 7.45 4.58 -7.46
N ALA A 110 6.63 5.45 -8.04
CA ALA A 110 5.78 5.14 -9.20
C ALA A 110 6.61 4.79 -10.45
N ALA A 111 7.68 5.54 -10.69
CA ALA A 111 8.67 5.27 -11.72
C ALA A 111 9.43 3.97 -11.44
N THR A 112 9.78 3.67 -10.19
CA THR A 112 10.45 2.40 -9.83
C THR A 112 9.51 1.22 -10.03
N ILE A 113 8.23 1.30 -9.63
CA ILE A 113 7.25 0.23 -9.87
C ILE A 113 7.01 0.02 -11.37
N SER A 114 6.91 1.10 -12.14
CA SER A 114 6.81 1.05 -13.61
C SER A 114 8.06 0.45 -14.24
N MET A 115 9.26 0.85 -13.78
CA MET A 115 10.54 0.36 -14.28
C MET A 115 10.75 -1.13 -13.93
N MET A 116 10.42 -1.56 -12.71
CA MET A 116 10.47 -2.96 -12.30
C MET A 116 9.50 -3.81 -13.14
N SER A 117 8.35 -3.25 -13.50
CA SER A 117 7.39 -3.91 -14.39
C SER A 117 7.90 -3.99 -15.84
N ALA A 118 8.58 -2.96 -16.35
CA ALA A 118 9.05 -2.88 -17.74
C ALA A 118 10.38 -3.63 -18.00
N ALA A 119 11.37 -3.55 -17.10
CA ALA A 119 12.70 -4.12 -17.30
C ALA A 119 12.72 -5.66 -17.38
N MET A 120 11.67 -6.31 -16.88
CA MET A 120 11.53 -7.76 -16.87
C MET A 120 10.63 -8.30 -18.00
N ALA A 121 9.93 -7.42 -18.74
CA ALA A 121 9.19 -7.78 -19.96
C ALA A 121 10.10 -7.94 -21.19
N ALA A 122 11.33 -7.42 -21.13
CA ALA A 122 12.31 -7.51 -22.21
C ALA A 122 13.16 -8.80 -22.16
N GLY A 123 12.77 -9.76 -21.31
CA GLY A 123 13.50 -11.02 -21.06
C GLY A 123 12.89 -12.27 -21.70
N ASP A 124 11.86 -12.13 -22.54
CA ASP A 124 11.24 -13.23 -23.30
C ASP A 124 11.88 -13.43 -24.67
#